data_AF-A0A191MWP4-F1
#
_entry.id   AF-A0A191MWP4-F1
#
_cell.length_a   1.000
_cell.length_b   1.000
_cell.length_c   1.000
_cell.angle_alpha   90.00
_cell.angle_beta   90.00
_cell.angle_gamma   90.00
#
_symmetry.space_group_name_H-M   'P 1'
#
loop_
_entity.id
_entity.type
_entity.pdbx_description
1 polymer ?
#
loop_
_entity_poly.entity_id
_entity_poly.type
_entity_poly.pdbx_seq_one_letter_code
_entity_poly.pdbx_strand_id
1 'polypeptide(L)'
;MKNLNIKKFSVFGIAGAVSLWLHGISSCLWIKDGPMLNSNRKYSSYMDKGKEKLYEVSCSGKPESSLTSGLTPYYVTGFSDAEASFTISRIKGRNGKAWPRLVFKIGVHIRDKDLLERISLFFGVGKVYADRSTSCQYIVQTISGLEAIVKHFETYPLITQKRADFELFRQAFYLVLAKEHLTKEGFQRYLNLRATINNGNHFQDLLVEYPDTVKLPKPCIEHEGIIDPYWIAGFVDGDGCFRIKTRKCATYKLGVSVNIGFILTQDIRDGVFMRSMEKYFNCGGYSIATDGLSCEYHVYRLPDIIKTIIPFFEKYPLQGVKRLDLADFIKAAKILQNKEHLTEEGYKKILELKNGMNKSRK
;
A
#
# COMPACT_ATOMS: atom_id res chain seq x y z
N MET A 1 24.92 -15.23 -75.88
CA MET A 1 24.20 -15.97 -76.95
C MET A 1 22.86 -16.43 -76.40
N LYS A 2 21.76 -16.16 -77.14
CA LYS A 2 20.36 -16.66 -77.01
C LYS A 2 19.62 -16.25 -75.72
N ASN A 3 18.76 -15.22 -75.74
CA ASN A 3 17.36 -15.10 -76.24
C ASN A 3 16.27 -15.74 -75.37
N LEU A 4 15.35 -14.84 -74.92
CA LEU A 4 13.89 -14.94 -74.73
C LEU A 4 13.33 -16.08 -73.83
N ASN A 5 12.36 -15.86 -72.95
CA ASN A 5 11.01 -15.39 -73.29
C ASN A 5 10.16 -15.03 -72.05
N ILE A 6 9.17 -14.18 -72.27
CA ILE A 6 8.20 -13.61 -71.32
C ILE A 6 6.97 -14.52 -71.23
N LYS A 7 6.32 -14.62 -70.05
CA LYS A 7 4.84 -14.68 -69.94
C LYS A 7 4.36 -14.21 -68.56
N LYS A 8 3.34 -13.33 -68.58
CA LYS A 8 2.59 -12.76 -67.45
C LYS A 8 1.40 -13.66 -67.04
N PHE A 9 0.77 -13.23 -65.93
CA PHE A 9 -0.55 -13.56 -65.31
C PHE A 9 -0.43 -14.39 -64.03
N SER A 10 -1.18 -14.18 -62.93
CA SER A 10 -1.82 -13.03 -62.27
C SER A 10 -2.43 -13.53 -60.94
N VAL A 11 -2.53 -12.66 -59.93
CA VAL A 11 -3.56 -12.60 -58.86
C VAL A 11 -3.43 -13.51 -57.61
N PHE A 12 -3.25 -12.79 -56.49
CA PHE A 12 -3.72 -12.98 -55.10
C PHE A 12 -3.53 -14.31 -54.35
N GLY A 13 -2.93 -14.20 -53.15
CA GLY A 13 -3.06 -15.22 -52.11
C GLY A 13 -2.04 -15.05 -50.99
N ILE A 14 -2.54 -14.74 -49.80
CA ILE A 14 -1.83 -14.47 -48.55
C ILE A 14 -1.08 -15.73 -48.06
N ALA A 15 0.22 -15.63 -47.80
CA ALA A 15 0.96 -16.44 -46.80
C ALA A 15 2.40 -15.90 -46.67
N GLY A 16 2.74 -15.37 -45.49
CA GLY A 16 4.11 -15.01 -45.14
C GLY A 16 4.39 -15.48 -43.73
N ALA A 17 5.03 -16.64 -43.63
CA ALA A 17 5.53 -17.22 -42.40
C ALA A 17 7.05 -17.01 -42.33
N VAL A 18 7.54 -16.93 -41.09
CA VAL A 18 8.90 -17.32 -40.63
C VAL A 18 10.09 -16.39 -40.95
N SER A 19 10.73 -15.91 -39.87
CA SER A 19 12.20 -15.81 -39.69
C SER A 19 12.44 -15.86 -38.17
N LEU A 20 12.80 -16.97 -37.50
CA LEU A 20 13.98 -17.85 -37.51
C LEU A 20 15.23 -17.27 -36.76
N TRP A 21 15.41 -17.74 -35.50
CA TRP A 21 16.68 -18.09 -34.77
C TRP A 21 17.62 -16.94 -34.30
N LEU A 22 18.34 -16.91 -33.16
CA LEU A 22 18.84 -17.91 -32.17
C LEU A 22 19.13 -17.29 -30.78
N HIS A 23 18.78 -18.05 -29.73
CA HIS A 23 19.53 -18.47 -28.52
C HIS A 23 20.31 -17.50 -27.61
N GLY A 24 20.02 -17.65 -26.31
CA GLY A 24 20.90 -17.35 -25.18
C GLY A 24 20.35 -17.91 -23.87
N ILE A 25 20.71 -19.15 -23.55
CA ILE A 25 20.37 -19.87 -22.31
C ILE A 25 21.22 -19.34 -21.15
N SER A 26 20.62 -19.13 -19.98
CA SER A 26 21.30 -19.38 -18.70
C SER A 26 20.31 -20.04 -17.74
N SER A 27 20.77 -21.16 -17.20
CA SER A 27 20.06 -22.18 -16.44
C SER A 27 20.11 -21.94 -14.93
N CYS A 28 19.02 -22.26 -14.22
CA CYS A 28 19.10 -22.73 -12.83
C CYS A 28 18.25 -24.00 -12.68
N LEU A 29 18.92 -25.07 -12.27
CA LEU A 29 18.39 -26.42 -12.03
C LEU A 29 17.36 -26.42 -10.89
N TRP A 30 16.24 -27.11 -11.11
CA TRP A 30 15.41 -27.65 -10.03
C TRP A 30 15.56 -29.17 -9.99
N ILE A 31 15.94 -29.69 -8.83
CA ILE A 31 15.99 -31.11 -8.52
C ILE A 31 14.56 -31.63 -8.43
N LYS A 32 14.24 -32.62 -9.27
CA LYS A 32 13.07 -33.50 -9.14
C LYS A 32 13.41 -34.61 -8.16
N ASP A 33 12.50 -34.91 -7.21
CA ASP A 33 11.97 -36.26 -6.95
C ASP A 33 11.02 -36.24 -5.74
N GLY A 34 9.78 -36.70 -5.92
CA GLY A 34 8.77 -36.89 -4.87
C GLY A 34 7.33 -36.87 -5.39
N PRO A 35 6.43 -37.79 -4.99
CA PRO A 35 5.38 -38.32 -5.86
C PRO A 35 4.15 -37.42 -6.02
N MET A 36 3.62 -37.42 -7.25
CA MET A 36 2.32 -36.85 -7.60
C MET A 36 1.19 -37.58 -6.87
N LEU A 37 0.53 -36.90 -5.93
CA LEU A 37 -0.80 -37.29 -5.47
C LEU A 37 -1.86 -36.67 -6.38
N ASN A 38 -2.46 -37.55 -7.15
CA ASN A 38 -3.63 -37.33 -7.98
C ASN A 38 -4.84 -37.00 -7.09
N SER A 39 -5.49 -35.85 -7.29
CA SER A 39 -6.81 -35.59 -6.70
C SER A 39 -7.76 -34.95 -7.70
N ASN A 40 -8.33 -35.80 -8.55
CA ASN A 40 -9.63 -35.54 -9.15
C ASN A 40 -10.69 -35.50 -8.02
N ARG A 41 -11.18 -34.30 -7.66
CA ARG A 41 -12.52 -34.15 -7.08
C ARG A 41 -13.30 -33.10 -7.88
N LYS A 42 -14.19 -33.62 -8.71
CA LYS A 42 -15.29 -32.90 -9.37
C LYS A 42 -16.20 -32.29 -8.29
N TYR A 43 -16.42 -30.99 -8.31
CA TYR A 43 -17.60 -30.39 -7.70
C TYR A 43 -18.76 -30.50 -8.69
N SER A 44 -19.78 -31.26 -8.29
CA SER A 44 -21.02 -31.48 -9.03
C SER A 44 -21.90 -30.24 -8.94
N SER A 45 -22.16 -29.60 -10.08
CA SER A 45 -23.23 -28.62 -10.24
C SER A 45 -24.58 -29.32 -10.18
N TYR A 46 -25.41 -29.02 -9.19
CA TYR A 46 -26.83 -29.31 -9.24
C TYR A 46 -27.49 -28.36 -10.24
N MET A 47 -27.94 -28.91 -11.37
CA MET A 47 -28.82 -28.24 -12.33
C MET A 47 -30.24 -28.72 -12.07
N ASP A 48 -31.08 -27.86 -11.49
CA ASP A 48 -32.53 -28.06 -11.48
C ASP A 48 -33.16 -27.27 -12.63
N LYS A 49 -34.04 -27.94 -13.39
CA LYS A 49 -34.67 -27.42 -14.60
C LYS A 49 -35.98 -26.73 -14.21
N GLY A 50 -36.08 -25.42 -14.39
CA GLY A 50 -37.36 -24.74 -14.18
C GLY A 50 -37.40 -23.27 -14.54
N LYS A 51 -37.87 -22.97 -15.76
CA LYS A 51 -38.57 -21.74 -16.23
C LYS A 51 -38.13 -20.39 -15.63
N GLU A 52 -37.39 -19.62 -16.42
CA GLU A 52 -37.21 -18.18 -16.21
C GLU A 52 -38.56 -17.44 -16.29
N LYS A 53 -38.95 -16.79 -15.20
CA LYS A 53 -39.89 -15.66 -15.21
C LYS A 53 -39.12 -14.43 -14.77
N LEU A 54 -38.95 -13.48 -15.71
CA LEU A 54 -38.51 -12.13 -15.43
C LEU A 54 -39.58 -11.43 -14.59
N TYR A 55 -39.25 -11.07 -13.36
CA TYR A 55 -40.02 -10.10 -12.57
C TYR A 55 -39.20 -8.82 -12.48
N GLU A 56 -39.69 -7.75 -13.10
CA GLU A 56 -39.23 -6.39 -12.79
C GLU A 56 -39.61 -6.06 -11.35
N VAL A 57 -38.61 -5.88 -10.50
CA VAL A 57 -38.81 -5.32 -9.16
C VAL A 57 -38.59 -3.81 -9.26
N SER A 58 -39.67 -3.06 -9.41
CA SER A 58 -39.66 -1.62 -9.21
C SER A 58 -39.71 -1.32 -7.71
N CYS A 59 -38.56 -1.04 -7.09
CA CYS A 59 -38.52 -0.52 -5.73
C CYS A 59 -38.46 1.01 -5.76
N SER A 60 -39.62 1.66 -5.65
CA SER A 60 -39.74 3.06 -5.27
C SER A 60 -39.50 3.20 -3.76
N GLY A 61 -38.25 3.41 -3.37
CA GLY A 61 -37.87 3.80 -2.01
C GLY A 61 -37.10 5.12 -2.05
N LYS A 62 -37.55 6.11 -1.26
CA LYS A 62 -36.80 7.37 -1.04
C LYS A 62 -35.41 7.05 -0.47
N PRO A 63 -34.35 7.83 -0.76
CA PRO A 63 -33.02 7.51 -0.29
C PRO A 63 -32.96 7.77 1.23
N GLU A 64 -32.90 6.70 2.01
CA GLU A 64 -32.19 6.75 3.29
C GLU A 64 -30.75 7.15 2.98
N SER A 65 -30.24 8.19 3.63
CA SER A 65 -28.87 8.67 3.45
C SER A 65 -27.90 7.61 3.95
N SER A 66 -27.53 6.67 3.09
CA SER A 66 -26.47 5.71 3.36
C SER A 66 -25.17 6.49 3.56
N LEU A 67 -24.64 6.48 4.78
CA LEU A 67 -23.30 6.96 5.08
C LEU A 67 -22.31 6.11 4.27
N THR A 68 -21.93 6.57 3.08
CA THR A 68 -20.82 5.97 2.33
C THR A 68 -19.52 6.43 2.96
N SER A 69 -18.54 5.55 3.16
CA SER A 69 -17.22 5.92 3.70
C SER A 69 -16.52 7.03 2.90
N GLY A 70 -16.88 7.20 1.63
CA GLY A 70 -16.28 8.17 0.71
C GLY A 70 -14.81 7.87 0.41
N LEU A 71 -14.33 6.66 0.72
CA LEU A 71 -12.96 6.22 0.48
C LEU A 71 -12.93 5.28 -0.73
N THR A 72 -11.96 5.46 -1.62
CA THR A 72 -11.73 4.54 -2.73
C THR A 72 -10.92 3.32 -2.26
N PRO A 73 -11.06 2.15 -2.91
CA PRO A 73 -10.29 0.97 -2.53
C PRO A 73 -8.77 1.20 -2.57
N TYR A 74 -8.27 1.89 -3.61
CA TYR A 74 -6.85 2.19 -3.72
C TYR A 74 -6.35 3.19 -2.68
N TYR A 75 -7.16 4.17 -2.26
CA TYR A 75 -6.81 5.03 -1.12
C TYR A 75 -6.61 4.19 0.15
N VAL A 76 -7.54 3.28 0.46
CA VAL A 76 -7.44 2.42 1.64
C VAL A 76 -6.22 1.49 1.55
N THR A 77 -5.91 0.97 0.37
CA THR A 77 -4.70 0.18 0.13
C THR A 77 -3.44 1.00 0.38
N GLY A 78 -3.33 2.20 -0.19
CA GLY A 78 -2.16 3.07 0.00
C GLY A 78 -1.96 3.50 1.44
N PHE A 79 -3.05 3.87 2.14
CA PHE A 79 -2.99 4.19 3.56
C PHE A 79 -2.58 2.97 4.40
N SER A 80 -3.01 1.77 4.00
CA SER A 80 -2.58 0.53 4.66
C SER A 80 -1.11 0.20 4.40
N ASP A 81 -0.60 0.46 3.20
CA ASP A 81 0.83 0.35 2.87
C ASP A 81 1.69 1.21 3.80
N ALA A 82 1.21 2.40 4.19
CA ALA A 82 1.85 3.23 5.19
C ALA A 82 1.63 2.70 6.63
N GLU A 83 0.38 2.64 7.10
CA GLU A 83 0.07 2.57 8.54
C GLU A 83 -0.38 1.20 9.06
N ALA A 84 -0.77 0.27 8.16
CA ALA A 84 -1.30 -1.02 8.60
C ALA A 84 -0.22 -2.00 9.08
N SER A 85 -0.64 -3.01 9.83
CA SER A 85 0.20 -4.13 10.25
C SER A 85 -0.60 -5.43 10.23
N PHE A 86 0.02 -6.45 9.66
CA PHE A 86 -0.45 -7.83 9.68
C PHE A 86 0.30 -8.60 10.76
N THR A 87 -0.43 -9.26 11.65
CA THR A 87 0.15 -9.98 12.80
C THR A 87 -0.31 -11.42 12.83
N ILE A 88 0.66 -12.34 12.86
CA ILE A 88 0.45 -13.76 13.15
C ILE A 88 0.97 -14.01 14.56
N SER A 89 0.09 -14.39 15.49
CA SER A 89 0.42 -14.57 16.92
C SER A 89 -0.23 -15.81 17.51
N ARG A 90 -0.03 -16.06 18.80
CA ARG A 90 -0.64 -17.18 19.50
C ARG A 90 -1.17 -16.75 20.85
N ILE A 91 -2.32 -17.30 21.26
CA ILE A 91 -2.88 -17.12 22.59
C ILE A 91 -2.75 -18.45 23.34
N LYS A 92 -2.18 -18.44 24.54
CA LYS A 92 -2.16 -19.62 25.40
C LYS A 92 -3.52 -19.75 26.11
N GLY A 93 -4.18 -20.89 25.93
CA GLY A 93 -5.37 -21.25 26.68
C GLY A 93 -5.04 -21.61 28.13
N ARG A 94 -6.08 -21.77 28.96
CA ARG A 94 -5.93 -22.13 30.38
C ARG A 94 -5.21 -23.48 30.61
N ASN A 95 -5.28 -24.38 29.63
CA ASN A 95 -4.61 -25.67 29.64
C ASN A 95 -3.18 -25.63 29.06
N GLY A 96 -2.61 -24.43 28.84
CA GLY A 96 -1.29 -24.24 28.22
C GLY A 96 -1.26 -24.42 26.70
N LYS A 97 -2.32 -24.94 26.08
CA LYS A 97 -2.39 -25.13 24.62
C LYS A 97 -2.41 -23.77 23.92
N ALA A 98 -1.51 -23.57 22.98
CA ALA A 98 -1.47 -22.38 22.15
C ALA A 98 -2.46 -22.47 20.98
N TRP A 99 -3.14 -21.36 20.70
CA TRP A 99 -4.11 -21.22 19.61
C TRP A 99 -3.68 -20.11 18.65
N PRO A 100 -3.89 -20.27 17.34
CA PRO A 100 -3.67 -19.22 16.35
C PRO A 100 -4.43 -17.94 16.69
N ARG A 101 -3.79 -16.79 16.48
CA ARG A 101 -4.43 -15.48 16.51
C ARG A 101 -3.87 -14.62 15.39
N LEU A 102 -4.74 -14.24 14.47
CA LEU A 102 -4.46 -13.35 13.36
C LEU A 102 -5.07 -11.98 13.65
N VAL A 103 -4.34 -10.91 13.37
CA VAL A 103 -4.80 -9.54 13.56
C VAL A 103 -4.36 -8.67 12.38
N PHE A 104 -5.32 -7.96 11.78
CA PHE A 104 -5.06 -6.78 10.97
C PHE A 104 -5.30 -5.55 11.85
N LYS A 105 -4.36 -4.61 11.84
CA LYS A 105 -4.48 -3.36 12.61
C LYS A 105 -3.98 -2.17 11.82
N ILE A 106 -4.59 -1.00 12.06
CA ILE A 106 -4.06 0.32 11.67
C ILE A 106 -4.03 1.16 12.93
N GLY A 107 -2.88 1.71 13.30
CA GLY A 107 -2.72 2.53 14.50
C GLY A 107 -2.18 3.90 14.15
N VAL A 108 -2.91 4.97 14.47
CA VAL A 108 -2.54 6.34 14.15
C VAL A 108 -2.80 7.28 15.33
N HIS A 109 -2.42 8.55 15.20
CA HIS A 109 -2.72 9.57 16.20
C HIS A 109 -4.23 9.78 16.33
N ILE A 110 -4.71 10.13 17.53
CA ILE A 110 -6.14 10.33 17.83
C ILE A 110 -6.82 11.41 16.97
N ARG A 111 -6.05 12.29 16.36
CA ARG A 111 -6.57 13.34 15.45
C ARG A 111 -7.14 12.74 14.17
N ASP A 112 -6.66 11.56 13.76
CA ASP A 112 -7.14 10.83 12.58
C ASP A 112 -8.17 9.74 12.95
N LYS A 113 -8.82 9.84 14.12
CA LYS A 113 -9.86 8.89 14.55
C LYS A 113 -11.01 8.81 13.54
N ASP A 114 -11.47 9.95 13.03
CA ASP A 114 -12.56 10.00 12.04
C ASP A 114 -12.16 9.26 10.74
N LEU A 115 -10.89 9.31 10.35
CA LEU A 115 -10.39 8.55 9.21
C LEU A 115 -10.43 7.04 9.50
N LEU A 116 -10.04 6.60 10.70
CA LEU A 116 -10.17 5.19 11.08
C LEU A 116 -11.63 4.72 11.13
N GLU A 117 -12.56 5.57 11.59
CA GLU A 117 -13.99 5.24 11.59
C GLU A 117 -14.52 5.08 10.16
N ARG A 118 -14.11 5.95 9.23
CA ARG A 118 -14.43 5.81 7.80
C ARG A 118 -13.82 4.55 7.18
N ILE A 119 -12.59 4.17 7.56
CA ILE A 119 -11.96 2.91 7.12
C ILE A 119 -12.71 1.70 7.67
N SER A 120 -13.12 1.73 8.94
CA SER A 120 -13.94 0.66 9.54
C SER A 120 -15.29 0.52 8.82
N LEU A 121 -15.93 1.64 8.48
CA LEU A 121 -17.16 1.66 7.69
C LEU A 121 -16.94 1.15 6.26
N PHE A 122 -15.80 1.50 5.63
CA PHE A 122 -15.43 1.01 4.29
C PHE A 122 -15.33 -0.52 4.26
N PHE A 123 -14.66 -1.12 5.25
CA PHE A 123 -14.53 -2.58 5.33
C PHE A 123 -15.80 -3.27 5.84
N GLY A 124 -16.69 -2.55 6.54
CA GLY A 124 -17.89 -3.10 7.16
C GLY A 124 -17.62 -4.06 8.33
N VAL A 125 -16.36 -4.12 8.80
CA VAL A 125 -15.90 -5.03 9.85
C VAL A 125 -14.92 -4.33 10.79
N GLY A 126 -14.53 -5.03 11.86
CA GLY A 126 -13.58 -4.51 12.84
C GLY A 126 -14.17 -3.44 13.76
N LYS A 127 -13.29 -2.89 14.61
CA LYS A 127 -13.66 -1.84 15.58
C LYS A 127 -12.52 -0.84 15.72
N VAL A 128 -12.88 0.42 15.95
CA VAL A 128 -11.93 1.48 16.32
C VAL A 128 -11.90 1.62 17.83
N TYR A 129 -10.70 1.61 18.39
CA TYR A 129 -10.42 1.80 19.80
C TYR A 129 -9.57 3.06 19.96
N ALA A 130 -10.01 4.00 20.79
CA ALA A 130 -9.20 5.14 21.15
C ALA A 130 -8.48 4.85 22.47
N ASP A 131 -7.17 5.10 22.51
CA ASP A 131 -6.47 5.27 23.77
C ASP A 131 -6.74 6.69 24.30
N ARG A 132 -6.81 6.85 25.62
CA ARG A 132 -7.18 8.13 26.27
C ARG A 132 -6.13 9.23 26.07
N SER A 133 -4.91 8.89 25.66
CA SER A 133 -3.79 9.83 25.66
C SER A 133 -3.56 10.50 24.30
N THR A 134 -3.29 9.74 23.23
CA THR A 134 -2.76 10.30 21.96
C THR A 134 -3.00 9.46 20.71
N SER A 135 -3.49 8.22 20.82
CA SER A 135 -3.58 7.30 19.68
C SER A 135 -4.93 6.61 19.56
N CYS A 136 -5.23 6.11 18.37
CA CYS A 136 -6.37 5.25 18.11
C CYS A 136 -5.98 4.12 17.16
N GLN A 137 -6.71 3.01 17.24
CA GLN A 137 -6.41 1.78 16.53
C GLN A 137 -7.68 1.18 15.94
N TYR A 138 -7.66 0.91 14.64
CA TYR A 138 -8.64 0.06 13.95
C TYR A 138 -8.13 -1.38 13.99
N ILE A 139 -8.94 -2.32 14.47
CA ILE A 139 -8.53 -3.72 14.68
C ILE A 139 -9.59 -4.67 14.10
N VAL A 140 -9.11 -5.67 13.33
CA VAL A 140 -9.87 -6.81 12.84
C VAL A 140 -9.18 -8.11 13.27
N GLN A 141 -9.92 -8.99 13.93
CA GLN A 141 -9.39 -10.26 14.46
C GLN A 141 -10.35 -11.45 14.33
N THR A 142 -11.61 -11.21 13.94
CA THR A 142 -12.57 -12.30 13.68
C THR A 142 -12.28 -12.94 12.33
N ILE A 143 -12.48 -14.25 12.18
CA ILE A 143 -12.22 -14.94 10.91
C ILE A 143 -13.04 -14.34 9.76
N SER A 144 -14.33 -14.06 9.97
CA SER A 144 -15.18 -13.40 8.96
C SER A 144 -14.72 -11.98 8.62
N GLY A 145 -14.22 -11.22 9.60
CA GLY A 145 -13.66 -9.89 9.34
C GLY A 145 -12.36 -9.97 8.56
N LEU A 146 -11.51 -10.93 8.89
CA LEU A 146 -10.24 -11.14 8.20
C LEU A 146 -10.44 -11.64 6.76
N GLU A 147 -11.52 -12.36 6.47
CA GLU A 147 -11.89 -12.72 5.10
C GLU A 147 -12.13 -11.48 4.23
N ALA A 148 -12.84 -10.48 4.75
CA ALA A 148 -13.03 -9.20 4.05
C ALA A 148 -11.71 -8.46 3.82
N ILE A 149 -10.82 -8.46 4.82
CA ILE A 149 -9.47 -7.86 4.71
C ILE A 149 -8.64 -8.58 3.64
N VAL A 150 -8.60 -9.91 3.66
CA VAL A 150 -7.84 -10.73 2.71
C VAL A 150 -8.35 -10.50 1.29
N LYS A 151 -9.67 -10.57 1.08
CA LYS A 151 -10.29 -10.33 -0.23
C LYS A 151 -9.96 -8.95 -0.79
N HIS A 152 -9.95 -7.92 0.06
CA HIS A 152 -9.59 -6.56 -0.35
C HIS A 152 -8.16 -6.51 -0.90
N PHE A 153 -7.17 -7.01 -0.16
CA PHE A 153 -5.77 -6.94 -0.59
C PHE A 153 -5.39 -7.96 -1.67
N GLU A 154 -6.17 -9.01 -1.90
CA GLU A 154 -6.07 -9.84 -3.11
C GLU A 154 -6.57 -9.07 -4.36
N THR A 155 -7.60 -8.23 -4.19
CA THR A 155 -8.19 -7.45 -5.30
C THR A 155 -7.43 -6.14 -5.56
N TYR A 156 -6.94 -5.50 -4.51
CA TYR A 156 -6.22 -4.22 -4.51
C TYR A 156 -4.87 -4.40 -3.81
N PRO A 157 -3.86 -4.98 -4.49
CA PRO A 157 -2.61 -5.38 -3.86
C PRO A 157 -1.83 -4.21 -3.26
N LEU A 158 -1.22 -4.48 -2.10
CA LEU A 158 -0.19 -3.61 -1.52
C LEU A 158 1.02 -3.52 -2.46
N ILE A 159 1.72 -2.39 -2.45
CA ILE A 159 2.84 -2.13 -3.37
C ILE A 159 4.19 -2.19 -2.66
N THR A 160 4.24 -1.87 -1.36
CA THR A 160 5.50 -1.88 -0.59
C THR A 160 5.92 -3.29 -0.19
N GLN A 161 7.08 -3.43 0.45
CA GLN A 161 7.51 -4.68 1.09
C GLN A 161 6.54 -5.17 2.18
N LYS A 162 5.56 -4.36 2.62
CA LYS A 162 4.45 -4.81 3.46
C LYS A 162 3.60 -5.89 2.81
N ARG A 163 3.52 -5.93 1.47
CA ARG A 163 2.83 -7.01 0.74
C ARG A 163 3.40 -8.38 1.12
N ALA A 164 4.70 -8.50 1.35
CA ALA A 164 5.30 -9.76 1.77
C ALA A 164 4.79 -10.24 3.14
N ASP A 165 4.53 -9.31 4.07
CA ASP A 165 3.90 -9.65 5.36
C ASP A 165 2.43 -10.01 5.19
N PHE A 166 1.70 -9.34 4.28
CA PHE A 166 0.35 -9.73 3.89
C PHE A 166 0.31 -11.14 3.29
N GLU A 167 1.25 -11.54 2.44
CA GLU A 167 1.24 -12.88 1.84
C GLU A 167 1.44 -13.99 2.88
N LEU A 168 2.32 -13.78 3.85
CA LEU A 168 2.49 -14.69 4.99
C LEU A 168 1.21 -14.74 5.84
N PHE A 169 0.59 -13.59 6.09
CA PHE A 169 -0.66 -13.47 6.81
C PHE A 169 -1.81 -14.19 6.11
N ARG A 170 -1.91 -14.05 4.79
CA ARG A 170 -2.92 -14.68 3.93
C ARG A 170 -2.79 -16.21 3.95
N GLN A 171 -1.56 -16.73 3.86
CA GLN A 171 -1.31 -18.17 4.02
C GLN A 171 -1.76 -18.67 5.39
N ALA A 172 -1.45 -17.92 6.45
CA ALA A 172 -1.88 -18.28 7.80
C ALA A 172 -3.41 -18.22 7.95
N PHE A 173 -4.06 -17.24 7.33
CA PHE A 173 -5.52 -17.12 7.28
C PHE A 173 -6.16 -18.35 6.65
N TYR A 174 -5.75 -18.75 5.44
CA TYR A 174 -6.34 -19.91 4.78
C TYR A 174 -6.07 -21.23 5.52
N LEU A 175 -4.89 -21.39 6.11
CA LEU A 175 -4.56 -22.53 6.98
C LEU A 175 -5.51 -22.60 8.20
N VAL A 176 -5.78 -21.44 8.82
CA VAL A 176 -6.72 -21.37 9.95
C VAL A 176 -8.17 -21.62 9.51
N LEU A 177 -8.58 -21.03 8.39
CA LEU A 177 -9.92 -21.19 7.80
C LEU A 177 -10.23 -22.65 7.47
N ALA A 178 -9.26 -23.37 6.88
CA ALA A 178 -9.35 -24.79 6.58
C ALA A 178 -9.23 -25.70 7.81
N LYS A 179 -9.06 -25.14 9.01
CA LYS A 179 -8.84 -25.85 10.28
C LYS A 179 -7.61 -26.77 10.30
N GLU A 180 -6.65 -26.58 9.40
CA GLU A 180 -5.42 -27.38 9.35
C GLU A 180 -4.57 -27.26 10.62
N HIS A 181 -4.63 -26.08 11.26
CA HIS A 181 -3.96 -25.77 12.53
C HIS A 181 -4.36 -26.68 13.70
N LEU A 182 -5.40 -27.51 13.56
CA LEU A 182 -5.80 -28.48 14.58
C LEU A 182 -4.88 -29.71 14.63
N THR A 183 -4.09 -29.96 13.57
CA THR A 183 -3.07 -31.01 13.51
C THR A 183 -1.71 -30.51 13.99
N LYS A 184 -0.82 -31.41 14.41
CA LYS A 184 0.54 -31.04 14.82
C LYS A 184 1.31 -30.41 13.65
N GLU A 185 1.18 -31.01 12.47
CA GLU A 185 1.84 -30.61 11.23
C GLU A 185 1.32 -29.25 10.74
N GLY A 186 0.00 -29.07 10.74
CA GLY A 186 -0.62 -27.80 10.36
C GLY A 186 -0.31 -26.68 11.34
N PHE A 187 -0.26 -26.96 12.65
CA PHE A 187 0.17 -25.97 13.64
C PHE A 187 1.66 -25.62 13.47
N GLN A 188 2.52 -26.59 13.17
CA GLN A 188 3.94 -26.32 12.89
C GLN A 188 4.10 -25.42 11.65
N ARG A 189 3.31 -25.64 10.59
CA ARG A 189 3.28 -24.73 9.42
C ARG A 189 2.85 -23.31 9.80
N TYR A 190 1.84 -23.17 10.67
CA TYR A 190 1.43 -21.87 11.22
C TYR A 190 2.56 -21.19 12.01
N LEU A 191 3.33 -21.94 12.80
CA LEU A 191 4.48 -21.42 13.55
C LEU A 191 5.61 -20.94 12.64
N ASN A 192 5.88 -21.63 11.53
CA ASN A 192 6.89 -21.21 10.55
C ASN A 192 6.49 -19.87 9.88
N LEU A 193 5.20 -19.67 9.59
CA LEU A 193 4.69 -18.38 9.09
C LEU A 193 4.89 -17.26 10.14
N ARG A 194 4.55 -17.54 11.41
CA ARG A 194 4.78 -16.61 12.53
C ARG A 194 6.27 -16.28 12.73
N ALA A 195 7.16 -17.26 12.56
CA ALA A 195 8.60 -17.08 12.69
C ALA A 195 9.19 -16.15 11.63
N THR A 196 8.47 -15.93 10.53
CA THR A 196 8.97 -15.20 9.35
C THR A 196 8.44 -13.78 9.26
N ILE A 197 7.14 -13.57 9.55
CA ILE A 197 6.47 -12.27 9.40
C ILE A 197 7.13 -11.18 10.25
N ASN A 198 7.10 -9.93 9.77
CA ASN A 198 7.67 -8.76 10.45
C ASN A 198 9.14 -8.97 10.86
N ASN A 199 9.93 -9.55 9.94
CA ASN A 199 11.36 -9.89 10.08
C ASN A 199 11.68 -11.00 11.12
N GLY A 200 10.65 -11.67 11.64
CA GLY A 200 10.84 -12.78 12.55
C GLY A 200 11.44 -12.38 13.89
N ASN A 201 11.11 -11.20 14.39
CA ASN A 201 11.60 -10.66 15.67
C ASN A 201 11.24 -11.53 16.88
N HIS A 202 10.33 -12.50 16.70
CA HIS A 202 9.90 -13.45 17.73
C HIS A 202 10.51 -14.84 17.58
N PHE A 203 11.40 -15.05 16.62
CA PHE A 203 11.88 -16.39 16.27
C PHE A 203 12.63 -17.05 17.44
N GLN A 204 13.51 -16.30 18.10
CA GLN A 204 14.31 -16.85 19.20
C GLN A 204 13.44 -17.30 20.38
N ASP A 205 12.48 -16.47 20.79
CA ASP A 205 11.53 -16.81 21.86
C ASP A 205 10.64 -18.00 21.47
N LEU A 206 10.36 -18.16 20.17
CA LEU A 206 9.52 -19.24 19.67
C LEU A 206 10.24 -20.59 19.69
N LEU A 207 11.55 -20.62 19.43
CA LEU A 207 12.36 -21.84 19.44
C LEU A 207 12.44 -22.49 20.83
N VAL A 208 12.31 -21.71 21.91
CA VAL A 208 12.30 -22.24 23.29
C VAL A 208 11.15 -23.22 23.50
N GLU A 209 9.98 -22.94 22.92
CA GLU A 209 8.79 -23.79 23.06
C GLU A 209 8.58 -24.73 21.86
N TYR A 210 9.11 -24.38 20.69
CA TYR A 210 8.92 -25.10 19.43
C TYR A 210 10.24 -25.19 18.65
N PRO A 211 11.15 -26.10 19.04
CA PRO A 211 12.50 -26.19 18.49
C PRO A 211 12.53 -26.56 16.99
N ASP A 212 11.49 -27.21 16.49
CA ASP A 212 11.36 -27.60 15.06
C ASP A 212 10.94 -26.42 14.14
N THR A 213 10.81 -25.21 14.69
CA THR A 213 10.36 -24.05 13.92
C THR A 213 11.44 -23.52 12.99
N VAL A 214 11.06 -23.22 11.75
CA VAL A 214 11.97 -22.66 10.74
C VAL A 214 11.44 -21.34 10.19
N LYS A 215 12.35 -20.43 9.82
CA LYS A 215 11.99 -19.25 9.01
C LYS A 215 11.80 -19.66 7.56
N LEU A 216 10.72 -19.19 6.95
CA LEU A 216 10.44 -19.36 5.54
C LEU A 216 11.13 -18.25 4.73
N PRO A 217 11.43 -18.47 3.44
CA PRO A 217 11.82 -17.39 2.54
C PRO A 217 10.70 -16.34 2.47
N LYS A 218 11.04 -15.08 2.78
CA LYS A 218 10.10 -13.96 2.61
C LYS A 218 10.15 -13.51 1.15
N PRO A 219 9.00 -13.38 0.45
CA PRO A 219 9.01 -12.93 -0.94
C PRO A 219 9.57 -11.50 -1.00
N CYS A 220 10.43 -11.24 -1.98
CA CYS A 220 10.82 -9.88 -2.35
C CYS A 220 9.74 -9.34 -3.29
N ILE A 221 9.15 -8.21 -2.93
CA ILE A 221 8.08 -7.61 -3.75
C ILE A 221 8.74 -6.78 -4.84
N GLU A 222 8.57 -7.21 -6.09
CA GLU A 222 8.97 -6.42 -7.25
C GLU A 222 8.00 -5.25 -7.45
N HIS A 223 8.56 -4.09 -7.77
CA HIS A 223 7.77 -2.90 -8.00
C HIS A 223 7.30 -2.84 -9.47
N GLU A 224 6.00 -3.06 -9.68
CA GLU A 224 5.37 -3.05 -11.01
C GLU A 224 4.84 -1.66 -11.44
N GLY A 225 5.08 -0.63 -10.64
CA GLY A 225 4.51 0.71 -10.83
C GLY A 225 3.31 1.00 -9.93
N ILE A 226 2.81 2.23 -10.01
CA ILE A 226 1.62 2.68 -9.30
C ILE A 226 0.43 2.53 -10.24
N ILE A 227 -0.54 1.69 -9.85
CA ILE A 227 -1.70 1.35 -10.68
C ILE A 227 -2.76 2.46 -10.63
N ASP A 228 -2.95 3.08 -9.46
CA ASP A 228 -3.99 4.09 -9.24
C ASP A 228 -3.46 5.26 -8.39
N PRO A 229 -3.70 6.51 -8.80
CA PRO A 229 -3.21 7.70 -8.10
C PRO A 229 -3.80 7.90 -6.69
N TYR A 230 -4.99 7.37 -6.39
CA TYR A 230 -5.53 7.40 -5.03
C TYR A 230 -4.69 6.56 -4.06
N TRP A 231 -3.96 5.55 -4.54
CA TRP A 231 -3.00 4.82 -3.71
C TRP A 231 -1.93 5.78 -3.16
N ILE A 232 -1.43 6.71 -3.96
CA ILE A 232 -0.46 7.71 -3.47
C ILE A 232 -1.10 8.64 -2.46
N ALA A 233 -2.33 9.09 -2.68
CA ALA A 233 -3.03 9.94 -1.72
C ALA A 233 -3.16 9.24 -0.35
N GLY A 234 -3.52 7.96 -0.34
CA GLY A 234 -3.55 7.16 0.89
C GLY A 234 -2.18 6.99 1.52
N PHE A 235 -1.17 6.64 0.72
CA PHE A 235 0.19 6.44 1.21
C PHE A 235 0.79 7.73 1.81
N VAL A 236 0.54 8.87 1.17
CA VAL A 236 0.95 10.20 1.63
C VAL A 236 0.24 10.59 2.91
N ASP A 237 -1.02 10.20 3.12
CA ASP A 237 -1.75 10.48 4.35
C ASP A 237 -1.17 9.75 5.58
N GLY A 238 -0.50 8.61 5.38
CA GLY A 238 0.36 8.01 6.40
C GLY A 238 1.73 8.70 6.45
N ASP A 239 2.59 8.39 5.48
CA ASP A 239 4.04 8.64 5.55
C ASP A 239 4.51 9.95 4.90
N GLY A 240 3.61 10.74 4.31
CA GLY A 240 3.93 12.00 3.66
C GLY A 240 4.14 13.17 4.62
N CYS A 241 4.89 14.18 4.18
CA CYS A 241 5.16 15.39 4.95
C CYS A 241 5.16 16.63 4.05
N PHE A 242 4.39 17.65 4.45
CA PHE A 242 4.42 18.99 3.88
C PHE A 242 5.14 19.93 4.84
N ARG A 243 6.30 20.41 4.43
CA ARG A 243 7.22 21.16 5.29
C ARG A 243 7.38 22.60 4.85
N ILE A 244 7.33 23.51 5.82
CA ILE A 244 7.84 24.89 5.70
C ILE A 244 9.08 25.03 6.58
N LYS A 245 10.20 25.40 5.98
CA LYS A 245 11.50 25.58 6.63
C LYS A 245 11.93 27.04 6.53
N THR A 246 12.25 27.63 7.67
CA THR A 246 12.81 28.98 7.77
C THR A 246 14.22 28.88 8.37
N ARG A 247 15.16 29.68 7.85
CA ARG A 247 16.55 29.72 8.30
C ARG A 247 17.04 31.17 8.35
N LYS A 248 17.87 31.52 9.33
CA LYS A 248 18.59 32.80 9.31
C LYS A 248 19.61 32.76 8.16
N CYS A 249 19.68 33.85 7.40
CA CYS A 249 20.59 34.01 6.28
C CYS A 249 20.99 35.49 6.17
N ALA A 250 22.19 35.82 6.66
CA ALA A 250 22.66 37.20 6.75
C ALA A 250 22.83 37.90 5.38
N THR A 251 22.91 37.13 4.29
CA THR A 251 23.04 37.68 2.92
C THR A 251 21.70 38.13 2.33
N TYR A 252 20.57 37.82 2.98
CA TYR A 252 19.22 38.21 2.53
C TYR A 252 18.82 39.52 3.22
N LYS A 253 18.04 40.37 2.52
CA LYS A 253 17.60 41.67 3.06
C LYS A 253 16.83 41.56 4.38
N LEU A 254 15.97 40.55 4.52
CA LEU A 254 15.24 40.27 5.77
C LEU A 254 16.04 39.40 6.76
N GLY A 255 17.28 39.03 6.43
CA GLY A 255 18.09 38.14 7.27
C GLY A 255 17.57 36.71 7.37
N VAL A 256 16.61 36.31 6.52
CA VAL A 256 15.95 34.99 6.56
C VAL A 256 15.74 34.41 5.17
N SER A 257 15.75 33.08 5.07
CA SER A 257 15.34 32.32 3.89
C SER A 257 14.19 31.37 4.23
N VAL A 258 13.26 31.23 3.28
CA VAL A 258 12.13 30.31 3.37
C VAL A 258 12.25 29.26 2.28
N ASN A 259 12.09 27.99 2.65
CA ASN A 259 12.00 26.87 1.73
C ASN A 259 10.79 26.03 2.10
N ILE A 260 10.08 25.53 1.10
CA ILE A 260 8.98 24.58 1.28
C ILE A 260 9.36 23.24 0.64
N GLY A 261 8.77 22.14 1.10
CA GLY A 261 9.00 20.84 0.48
C GLY A 261 7.91 19.81 0.76
N PHE A 262 7.65 18.99 -0.25
CA PHE A 262 6.94 17.72 -0.11
C PHE A 262 7.96 16.59 0.05
N ILE A 263 7.77 15.74 1.05
CA ILE A 263 8.72 14.68 1.42
C ILE A 263 7.92 13.41 1.71
N LEU A 264 8.36 12.29 1.17
CA LEU A 264 7.97 10.94 1.60
C LEU A 264 9.21 10.27 2.17
N THR A 265 9.10 9.72 3.38
CA THR A 265 10.20 8.99 4.04
C THR A 265 9.78 7.54 4.19
N GLN A 266 10.69 6.61 3.93
CA GLN A 266 10.42 5.18 4.11
C GLN A 266 11.69 4.40 4.47
N ASP A 267 11.51 3.19 5.01
CA ASP A 267 12.61 2.24 5.21
C ASP A 267 13.34 1.95 3.87
N ILE A 268 14.66 1.76 3.93
CA ILE A 268 15.50 1.53 2.75
C ILE A 268 15.10 0.27 1.96
N ARG A 269 14.42 -0.69 2.59
CA ARG A 269 13.86 -1.88 1.92
C ARG A 269 12.89 -1.53 0.79
N ASP A 270 12.25 -0.37 0.88
CA ASP A 270 11.32 0.18 -0.12
C ASP A 270 12.02 1.20 -1.04
N GLY A 271 13.35 1.29 -1.01
CA GLY A 271 14.14 2.29 -1.75
C GLY A 271 13.95 2.25 -3.28
N VAL A 272 13.71 1.05 -3.85
CA VAL A 272 13.39 0.91 -5.29
C VAL A 272 12.05 1.58 -5.61
N PHE A 273 11.03 1.32 -4.79
CA PHE A 273 9.72 1.97 -4.90
C PHE A 273 9.84 3.48 -4.68
N MET A 274 10.58 3.92 -3.67
CA MET A 274 10.75 5.34 -3.37
C MET A 274 11.47 6.10 -4.50
N ARG A 275 12.48 5.50 -5.13
CA ARG A 275 13.14 6.07 -6.32
C ARG A 275 12.21 6.16 -7.53
N SER A 276 11.27 5.22 -7.68
CA SER A 276 10.31 5.25 -8.79
C SER A 276 9.42 6.51 -8.81
N MET A 277 9.25 7.19 -7.66
CA MET A 277 8.48 8.41 -7.53
C MET A 277 9.02 9.56 -8.39
N GLU A 278 10.34 9.62 -8.63
CA GLU A 278 10.94 10.62 -9.51
C GLU A 278 10.40 10.49 -10.93
N LYS A 279 10.27 9.26 -11.42
CA LYS A 279 9.69 8.95 -12.73
C LYS A 279 8.18 9.18 -12.74
N TYR A 280 7.47 8.78 -11.69
CA TYR A 280 6.01 8.93 -11.60
C TYR A 280 5.57 10.39 -11.65
N PHE A 281 6.18 11.26 -10.82
CA PHE A 281 5.86 12.69 -10.79
C PHE A 281 6.61 13.50 -11.84
N ASN A 282 7.61 12.92 -12.52
CA ASN A 282 8.50 13.62 -13.43
C ASN A 282 9.18 14.85 -12.78
N CYS A 283 9.43 14.77 -11.47
CA CYS A 283 10.11 15.79 -10.68
C CYS A 283 10.58 15.22 -9.34
N GLY A 284 11.36 16.02 -8.60
CA GLY A 284 11.86 15.66 -7.28
C GLY A 284 13.25 15.05 -7.31
N GLY A 285 13.63 14.46 -6.18
CA GLY A 285 14.91 13.80 -5.96
C GLY A 285 14.76 12.64 -4.99
N TYR A 286 15.65 11.66 -5.11
CA TYR A 286 15.80 10.56 -4.17
C TYR A 286 17.09 10.70 -3.35
N SER A 287 17.01 10.46 -2.04
CA SER A 287 18.17 10.43 -1.15
C SER A 287 18.08 9.31 -0.13
N ILE A 288 19.22 8.80 0.31
CA ILE A 288 19.32 7.84 1.41
C ILE A 288 19.80 8.60 2.64
N ALA A 289 19.23 8.31 3.79
CA ALA A 289 19.66 8.89 5.06
C ALA A 289 21.10 8.48 5.39
N THR A 290 21.79 9.29 6.18
CA THR A 290 23.20 9.07 6.52
C THR A 290 23.46 7.73 7.23
N ASP A 291 22.48 7.24 7.99
CA ASP A 291 22.54 5.94 8.67
C ASP A 291 22.31 4.74 7.75
N GLY A 292 21.87 4.97 6.51
CA GLY A 292 21.56 3.94 5.53
C GLY A 292 20.27 3.14 5.82
N LEU A 293 19.48 3.54 6.82
CA LEU A 293 18.29 2.79 7.26
C LEU A 293 16.99 3.28 6.61
N SER A 294 16.97 4.54 6.17
CA SER A 294 15.81 5.14 5.53
C SER A 294 16.18 5.87 4.24
N CYS A 295 15.17 6.12 3.42
CA CYS A 295 15.27 6.87 2.19
C CYS A 295 14.13 7.89 2.07
N GLU A 296 14.36 8.92 1.27
CA GLU A 296 13.40 9.99 1.03
C GLU A 296 13.22 10.22 -0.47
N TYR A 297 11.97 10.32 -0.89
CA TYR A 297 11.60 11.05 -2.10
C TYR A 297 11.21 12.48 -1.69
N HIS A 298 11.78 13.49 -2.35
CA HIS A 298 11.55 14.88 -1.98
C HIS A 298 11.38 15.81 -3.18
N VAL A 299 10.51 16.81 -3.03
CA VAL A 299 10.31 17.88 -4.01
C VAL A 299 10.46 19.22 -3.30
N TYR A 300 11.56 19.92 -3.59
CA TYR A 300 11.88 21.24 -3.01
C TYR A 300 11.76 22.40 -4.00
N ARG A 301 11.80 22.11 -5.30
CA ARG A 301 11.73 23.13 -6.34
C ARG A 301 10.30 23.70 -6.38
N LEU A 302 10.17 25.00 -6.12
CA LEU A 302 8.88 25.69 -6.14
C LEU A 302 8.08 25.49 -7.44
N PRO A 303 8.68 25.54 -8.65
CA PRO A 303 7.93 25.26 -9.88
C PRO A 303 7.31 23.87 -9.91
N ASP A 304 8.02 22.85 -9.44
CA ASP A 304 7.56 21.45 -9.43
C ASP A 304 6.44 21.27 -8.39
N ILE A 305 6.55 21.95 -7.24
CA ILE A 305 5.49 21.97 -6.23
C ILE A 305 4.20 22.58 -6.80
N ILE A 306 4.29 23.74 -7.45
CA ILE A 306 3.15 24.48 -7.98
C ILE A 306 2.50 23.76 -9.16
N LYS A 307 3.31 23.17 -10.07
CA LYS A 307 2.82 22.61 -11.34
C LYS A 307 2.49 21.12 -11.28
N THR A 308 3.07 20.39 -10.33
CA THR A 308 2.92 18.93 -10.25
C THR A 308 2.27 18.52 -8.94
N ILE A 309 2.88 18.86 -7.80
CA ILE A 309 2.46 18.31 -6.50
C ILE A 309 1.11 18.86 -6.04
N ILE A 310 0.89 20.18 -6.13
CA ILE A 310 -0.40 20.78 -5.74
C ILE A 310 -1.53 20.27 -6.65
N PRO A 311 -1.44 20.34 -8.00
CA PRO A 311 -2.49 19.82 -8.86
C PRO A 311 -2.79 18.34 -8.65
N PHE A 312 -1.78 17.53 -8.31
CA PHE A 312 -1.98 16.13 -7.99
C PHE A 312 -2.92 15.95 -6.80
N PHE A 313 -2.67 16.62 -5.68
CA PHE A 313 -3.50 16.47 -4.48
C PHE A 313 -4.81 17.28 -4.53
N GLU A 314 -4.94 18.26 -5.43
CA GLU A 314 -6.24 18.85 -5.76
C GLU A 314 -7.14 17.86 -6.50
N LYS A 315 -6.54 17.04 -7.39
CA LYS A 315 -7.27 15.99 -8.12
C LYS A 315 -7.51 14.73 -7.28
N TYR A 316 -6.56 14.34 -6.45
CA TYR A 316 -6.58 13.15 -5.60
C TYR A 316 -6.43 13.56 -4.12
N PRO A 317 -7.53 13.99 -3.48
CA PRO A 317 -7.47 14.64 -2.18
C PRO A 317 -7.11 13.68 -1.05
N LEU A 318 -6.27 14.18 -0.14
CA LEU A 318 -6.02 13.60 1.17
C LEU A 318 -7.32 13.60 2.01
N GLN A 319 -7.49 12.56 2.82
CA GLN A 319 -8.67 12.30 3.63
C GLN A 319 -8.42 12.50 5.13
N GLY A 320 -7.16 12.38 5.58
CA GLY A 320 -6.76 12.58 6.98
C GLY A 320 -6.58 14.05 7.37
N VAL A 321 -6.12 14.29 8.59
CA VAL A 321 -5.81 15.62 9.13
C VAL A 321 -4.71 16.31 8.34
N LYS A 322 -3.83 15.54 7.69
CA LYS A 322 -2.74 16.04 6.84
C LYS A 322 -3.24 16.88 5.66
N ARG A 323 -4.50 16.74 5.24
CA ARG A 323 -5.14 17.63 4.25
C ARG A 323 -5.15 19.10 4.70
N LEU A 324 -5.21 19.35 6.01
CA LEU A 324 -5.13 20.69 6.59
C LEU A 324 -3.70 21.24 6.49
N ASP A 325 -2.70 20.37 6.67
CA ASP A 325 -1.30 20.74 6.47
C ASP A 325 -1.00 21.04 5.00
N LEU A 326 -1.53 20.24 4.08
CA LEU A 326 -1.48 20.54 2.65
C LEU A 326 -2.15 21.90 2.33
N ALA A 327 -3.30 22.21 2.93
CA ALA A 327 -3.98 23.48 2.69
C ALA A 327 -3.11 24.69 3.12
N ASP A 328 -2.47 24.62 4.28
CA ASP A 328 -1.57 25.68 4.76
C ASP A 328 -0.26 25.72 3.94
N PHE A 329 0.24 24.57 3.49
CA PHE A 329 1.35 24.46 2.57
C PHE A 329 1.07 25.12 1.21
N ILE A 330 -0.12 24.94 0.64
CA ILE A 330 -0.57 25.59 -0.60
C ILE A 330 -0.59 27.11 -0.43
N LYS A 331 -1.10 27.62 0.70
CA LYS A 331 -1.07 29.06 1.00
C LYS A 331 0.37 29.58 1.02
N ALA A 332 1.28 28.89 1.70
CA ALA A 332 2.69 29.26 1.73
C ALA A 332 3.32 29.23 0.33
N ALA A 333 3.02 28.22 -0.49
CA ALA A 333 3.50 28.12 -1.86
C ALA A 333 3.07 29.31 -2.73
N LYS A 334 1.84 29.82 -2.56
CA LYS A 334 1.35 31.03 -3.24
C LYS A 334 2.11 32.29 -2.79
N ILE A 335 2.37 32.46 -1.49
CA ILE A 335 3.19 33.57 -0.96
C ILE A 335 4.62 33.52 -1.55
N LEU A 336 5.19 32.32 -1.70
CA LEU A 336 6.49 32.13 -2.34
C LEU A 336 6.45 32.47 -3.83
N GLN A 337 5.42 32.00 -4.55
CA GLN A 337 5.23 32.24 -5.98
C GLN A 337 5.14 33.74 -6.31
N ASN A 338 4.42 34.50 -5.47
CA ASN A 338 4.25 35.96 -5.62
C ASN A 338 5.45 36.77 -5.10
N LYS A 339 6.50 36.10 -4.59
CA LYS A 339 7.65 36.72 -3.92
C LYS A 339 7.31 37.57 -2.68
N GLU A 340 6.10 37.44 -2.14
CA GLU A 340 5.64 38.17 -0.94
C GLU A 340 6.45 37.82 0.31
N HIS A 341 7.02 36.62 0.37
CA HIS A 341 7.93 36.17 1.44
C HIS A 341 9.20 37.03 1.61
N LEU A 342 9.48 37.94 0.68
CA LEU A 342 10.58 38.91 0.76
C LEU A 342 10.20 40.19 1.52
N THR A 343 8.97 40.28 2.03
CA THR A 343 8.46 41.36 2.90
C THR A 343 8.28 40.85 4.34
N GLU A 344 8.33 41.76 5.32
CA GLU A 344 8.14 41.41 6.73
C GLU A 344 6.74 40.82 6.96
N GLU A 345 5.72 41.41 6.32
CA GLU A 345 4.33 40.98 6.39
C GLU A 345 4.15 39.58 5.79
N GLY A 346 4.72 39.32 4.61
CA GLY A 346 4.67 38.01 3.96
C GLY A 346 5.42 36.94 4.75
N TYR A 347 6.57 37.28 5.34
CA TYR A 347 7.32 36.38 6.22
C TYR A 347 6.53 36.05 7.50
N LYS A 348 5.89 37.03 8.12
CA LYS A 348 5.03 36.82 9.30
C LYS A 348 3.89 35.86 9.01
N LYS A 349 3.19 36.01 7.87
CA LYS A 349 2.15 35.07 7.42
C LYS A 349 2.68 33.64 7.28
N ILE A 350 3.89 33.48 6.74
CA ILE A 350 4.54 32.16 6.62
C ILE A 350 4.83 31.54 7.99
N LEU A 351 5.27 32.34 8.96
CA LEU A 351 5.50 31.86 10.33
C LEU A 351 4.20 31.42 11.01
N GLU A 352 3.11 32.17 10.82
CA GLU A 352 1.78 31.80 11.33
C GLU A 352 1.32 30.46 10.75
N LEU A 353 1.43 30.27 9.42
CA LEU A 353 1.12 29.00 8.76
C LEU A 353 2.00 27.86 9.30
N LYS A 354 3.32 28.06 9.35
CA LYS A 354 4.28 27.06 9.84
C LYS A 354 3.96 26.62 11.27
N ASN A 355 3.60 27.56 12.14
CA ASN A 355 3.31 27.29 13.54
C ASN A 355 1.92 26.63 13.75
N GLY A 356 1.05 26.65 12.74
CA GLY A 356 -0.26 25.98 12.75
C GLY A 356 -0.26 24.58 12.11
N MET A 357 0.87 24.12 11.58
CA MET A 357 0.97 22.88 10.80
C MET A 357 1.57 21.69 11.59
N ASN A 358 1.32 20.48 11.08
CA ASN A 358 1.96 19.24 11.48
C ASN A 358 1.80 18.95 12.99
N LYS A 359 2.92 18.82 13.72
CA LYS A 359 2.93 18.54 15.17
C LYS A 359 2.37 19.70 16.01
N SER A 360 2.36 20.93 15.47
CA SER A 360 1.87 22.11 16.17
C SER A 360 0.37 22.35 15.96
N ARG A 361 -0.26 21.62 15.04
CA ARG A 361 -1.70 21.69 14.80
C ARG A 361 -2.46 21.12 16.01
N LYS A 362 -3.27 21.96 16.64
CA LYS A 362 -4.10 21.60 17.80
C LYS A 362 -5.27 20.72 17.41
#